data_AF-A0A3N5TQD8-F1
#
_entry.id   AF-A0A3N5TQD8-F1
#
_cell.length_a   1.000
_cell.length_b   1.000
_cell.length_c   1.000
_cell.angle_alpha   90.00
_cell.angle_beta   90.00
_cell.angle_gamma   90.00
#
_symmetry.space_group_name_H-M   'P 1'
#
loop_
_entity.id
_entity.type
_entity.pdbx_description
1 polymer ?
#
loop_
_entity_poly.entity_id
_entity_poly.type
_entity_poly.pdbx_seq_one_letter_code
_entity_poly.pdbx_strand_id
1 'polypeptide(L)'
;MVPSAELRVYQPLEAFPPHEQAHWERHIVDGRLWLGPPRYRQEVTSAGAGILVPTGEDGAYVKVVDGRYHVCPWRTTLRVLAGMLSFREAAVFDDPAAFVSDAGARRATRELRRLRRREPWQLSTIMHSPWHVPVRWFVLFD
;
A
#
# COMPACT_ATOMS: atom_id res chain seq x y z
N MET A 1 -7.47 8.03 15.10
CA MET A 1 -7.50 7.03 14.02
C MET A 1 -8.64 7.43 13.11
N VAL A 2 -8.39 7.73 11.83
CA VAL A 2 -9.48 7.97 10.87
C VAL A 2 -10.09 6.61 10.54
N PRO A 3 -11.41 6.41 10.66
CA PRO A 3 -12.02 5.15 10.28
C PRO A 3 -11.83 4.93 8.79
N SER A 4 -11.20 3.81 8.42
CA SER A 4 -11.06 3.36 7.04
C SER A 4 -11.83 2.07 6.85
N ALA A 5 -12.61 1.99 5.77
CA ALA A 5 -13.13 0.73 5.27
C ALA A 5 -12.14 0.18 4.23
N GLU A 6 -11.86 -1.12 4.27
CA GLU A 6 -11.01 -1.80 3.29
C GLU A 6 -11.77 -2.91 2.57
N LEU A 7 -11.58 -3.02 1.26
CA LEU A 7 -11.98 -4.17 0.47
C LEU A 7 -10.72 -4.96 0.11
N ARG A 8 -10.67 -6.23 0.50
CA ARG A 8 -9.56 -7.14 0.18
C ARG A 8 -10.03 -8.12 -0.88
N VAL A 9 -9.35 -8.11 -2.03
CA VAL A 9 -9.60 -9.06 -3.12
C VAL A 9 -8.59 -10.19 -3.02
N TYR A 10 -9.09 -11.41 -2.85
CA TYR A 10 -8.27 -12.60 -2.73
C TYR A 10 -8.28 -13.37 -4.05
N GLN A 11 -7.10 -13.77 -4.51
CA GLN A 11 -6.92 -14.55 -5.72
C GLN A 11 -6.42 -15.97 -5.35
N PRO A 12 -6.90 -17.03 -6.01
CA PRO A 12 -6.34 -18.38 -5.83
C PRO A 12 -4.84 -18.40 -6.11
N LEU A 13 -4.07 -19.13 -5.29
CA LEU A 13 -2.62 -19.20 -5.40
C LEU A 13 -2.17 -19.67 -6.80
N GLU A 14 -2.87 -20.64 -7.37
CA GLU A 14 -2.63 -21.19 -8.69
C GLU A 14 -2.87 -20.22 -9.86
N ALA A 15 -3.55 -19.09 -9.62
CA ALA A 15 -3.80 -18.08 -10.66
C ALA A 15 -2.67 -17.05 -10.76
N PHE A 16 -1.69 -17.06 -9.85
CA PHE A 16 -0.54 -16.18 -9.92
C PHE A 16 0.46 -16.65 -10.97
N PRO A 17 1.25 -15.73 -11.58
CA PRO A 17 2.39 -16.11 -12.40
C PRO A 17 3.37 -17.01 -11.62
N PRO A 18 4.08 -17.96 -12.25
CA PRO A 18 4.90 -18.95 -11.55
C PRO A 18 5.91 -18.38 -10.54
N HIS A 19 6.49 -17.21 -10.84
CA HIS A 19 7.44 -16.55 -9.95
C HIS A 19 6.77 -15.98 -8.68
N GLU A 20 5.56 -15.41 -8.81
CA GLU A 20 4.79 -14.92 -7.68
C GLU A 20 4.22 -16.09 -6.88
N GLN A 21 3.74 -17.14 -7.55
CA GLN A 21 3.24 -18.34 -6.91
C GLN A 21 4.31 -18.94 -5.97
N ALA A 22 5.53 -19.18 -6.48
CA ALA A 22 6.63 -19.71 -5.68
C ALA A 22 7.03 -18.78 -4.51
N HIS A 23 6.88 -17.46 -4.67
CA HIS A 23 7.09 -16.51 -3.58
C HIS A 23 6.05 -16.67 -2.47
N TRP A 24 4.76 -16.75 -2.84
CA TRP A 24 3.67 -16.89 -1.88
C TRP A 24 3.60 -18.29 -1.25
N GLU A 25 4.00 -19.35 -1.97
CA GLU A 25 4.16 -20.69 -1.41
C GLU A 25 5.18 -20.69 -0.27
N ARG A 26 6.38 -20.11 -0.50
CA ARG A 26 7.38 -19.95 0.57
C ARG A 26 6.82 -19.14 1.74
N HIS A 27 6.14 -18.03 1.46
CA HIS A 27 5.51 -17.20 2.48
C HIS A 27 4.52 -17.99 3.35
N ILE A 28 3.72 -18.87 2.73
CA ILE A 28 2.75 -19.74 3.40
C ILE A 28 3.46 -20.79 4.26
N VAL A 29 4.46 -21.47 3.69
CA VAL A 29 5.23 -22.53 4.37
C VAL A 29 6.02 -21.99 5.56
N ASP A 30 6.54 -20.77 5.47
CA ASP A 30 7.25 -20.09 6.57
C ASP A 30 6.34 -19.71 7.76
N GLY A 31 5.06 -20.12 7.75
CA GLY A 31 4.09 -19.86 8.82
C GLY A 31 3.62 -18.40 8.86
N ARG A 32 3.93 -17.60 7.83
CA ARG A 32 3.51 -16.20 7.71
C ARG A 32 2.07 -16.05 7.20
N LEU A 33 1.21 -17.03 7.51
CA LEU A 33 -0.21 -17.03 7.13
C LEU A 33 -0.93 -15.76 7.62
N TRP A 34 -0.44 -15.16 8.72
CA TRP A 34 -0.93 -13.90 9.22
C TRP A 34 0.22 -13.04 9.78
N LEU A 35 0.68 -12.08 8.97
CA LEU A 35 1.63 -11.05 9.42
C LEU A 35 0.95 -9.87 10.15
N GLY A 36 -0.36 -9.95 10.38
CA GLY A 36 -1.16 -8.81 10.78
C GLY A 36 -1.36 -7.80 9.64
N PRO A 37 -2.04 -6.67 9.91
CA PRO A 37 -2.19 -5.61 8.92
C PRO A 37 -0.83 -4.93 8.66
N PRO A 38 -0.67 -4.29 7.48
CA PRO A 38 0.48 -3.43 7.21
C PRO A 38 0.73 -2.45 8.35
N ARG A 39 1.99 -2.36 8.78
CA ARG A 39 2.39 -1.47 9.86
C ARG A 39 3.01 -0.22 9.29
N TYR A 40 2.68 0.92 9.89
CA TYR A 40 3.21 2.21 9.51
C TYR A 40 3.78 2.91 10.72
N ARG A 41 4.83 3.70 10.49
CA ARG A 41 5.31 4.70 11.42
C ARG A 41 4.99 6.08 10.85
N GLN A 42 4.56 6.98 11.73
CA GLN A 42 4.44 8.38 11.38
C GLN A 42 5.81 9.05 11.49
N GLU A 43 6.26 9.66 10.40
CA GLU A 43 7.39 10.60 10.40
C GLU A 43 6.85 12.03 10.31
N VAL A 44 7.53 12.96 10.96
CA VAL A 44 7.16 14.37 10.96
C VAL A 44 8.22 15.14 10.19
N THR A 45 7.80 15.93 9.21
CA THR A 45 8.71 16.77 8.42
C THR A 45 9.17 17.98 9.20
N SER A 46 10.19 18.68 8.70
CA SER A 46 10.63 19.97 9.28
C SER A 46 9.53 21.05 9.27
N ALA A 47 8.53 20.91 8.41
CA ALA A 47 7.36 21.79 8.35
C ALA A 47 6.22 21.36 9.30
N GLY A 48 6.44 20.32 10.13
CA GLY A 48 5.44 19.79 11.06
C GLY A 48 4.39 18.88 10.43
N ALA A 49 4.50 18.57 9.13
CA ALA A 49 3.55 17.69 8.45
C ALA A 49 3.83 16.22 8.78
N GLY A 50 2.78 15.42 8.99
CA GLY A 50 2.87 13.99 9.23
C GLY A 50 2.79 13.16 7.94
N ILE A 51 3.73 12.26 7.72
CA ILE A 51 3.68 11.24 6.67
C ILE A 51 3.72 9.84 7.26
N LEU A 52 2.95 8.91 6.69
CA LEU A 52 3.00 7.50 7.07
C LEU A 52 3.98 6.75 6.18
N VAL A 53 4.98 6.15 6.82
CA VAL A 53 6.01 5.35 6.15
C VAL A 53 5.81 3.89 6.55
N PRO A 54 5.80 2.95 5.59
CA PRO A 54 5.63 1.53 5.89
C PRO A 54 6.81 1.02 6.71
N THR A 55 6.51 0.15 7.67
CA THR A 55 7.49 -0.53 8.53
C THR A 55 7.33 -2.02 8.41
N GLY A 56 8.46 -2.73 8.30
CA GLY A 56 8.47 -4.17 8.09
C GLY A 56 8.50 -4.55 6.61
N GLU A 57 8.42 -5.86 6.36
CA GLU A 57 8.39 -6.40 5.01
C GLU A 57 6.98 -6.34 4.43
N ASP A 58 6.89 -6.23 3.10
CA ASP A 58 5.63 -6.47 2.39
C ASP A 58 5.18 -7.93 2.60
N GLY A 59 3.89 -8.19 2.46
CA GLY A 59 3.32 -9.50 2.76
C GLY A 59 2.00 -9.76 2.06
N ALA A 60 1.24 -10.73 2.56
CA ALA A 60 -0.09 -11.02 2.06
C ALA A 60 -1.05 -11.37 3.19
N TYR A 61 -2.34 -11.15 2.96
CA TYR A 61 -3.38 -11.86 3.70
C TYR A 61 -3.62 -13.20 3.02
N VAL A 62 -3.62 -14.28 3.79
CA VAL A 62 -3.87 -15.63 3.28
C VAL A 62 -5.14 -16.18 3.92
N LYS A 63 -5.96 -16.84 3.10
CA LYS A 63 -7.13 -17.61 3.55
C LYS A 63 -7.13 -18.98 2.90
N VAL A 64 -7.71 -19.97 3.59
CA VAL A 64 -8.00 -21.28 3.02
C VAL A 64 -9.50 -21.39 2.83
N VAL A 65 -9.94 -21.62 1.59
CA VAL A 65 -11.34 -21.83 1.22
C VAL A 65 -11.38 -23.12 0.42
N ASP A 66 -12.20 -24.09 0.85
CA ASP A 66 -12.33 -25.41 0.21
C ASP A 66 -10.98 -26.12 -0.03
N GLY A 67 -10.08 -26.03 0.95
CA GLY A 67 -8.75 -26.62 0.88
C GLY A 67 -7.76 -25.90 -0.05
N ARG A 68 -8.14 -24.76 -0.65
CA ARG A 68 -7.30 -23.96 -1.54
C ARG A 68 -6.83 -22.66 -0.90
N TYR A 69 -5.57 -22.32 -1.10
CA TYR A 69 -4.99 -21.06 -0.64
C TYR A 69 -5.41 -19.91 -1.54
N HIS A 70 -5.91 -18.86 -0.91
CA HIS A 70 -6.27 -17.61 -1.54
C HIS A 70 -5.43 -16.49 -0.92
N VAL A 71 -4.79 -15.69 -1.77
CA VAL A 71 -3.77 -14.72 -1.39
C VAL A 71 -4.21 -13.32 -1.80
N CYS A 72 -4.05 -12.36 -0.89
CA CYS A 72 -4.25 -10.93 -1.13
C CYS A 72 -2.96 -10.19 -0.77
N PRO A 73 -2.04 -9.99 -1.74
CA PRO A 73 -0.78 -9.30 -1.52
C PRO A 73 -0.97 -7.84 -1.15
N TRP A 74 -0.15 -7.34 -0.23
CA TRP A 74 -0.02 -5.93 0.08
C TRP A 74 1.44 -5.52 -0.08
N ARG A 75 1.68 -4.54 -0.98
CA ARG A 75 3.02 -4.04 -1.33
C ARG A 75 3.13 -2.56 -0.95
N THR A 76 3.14 -2.33 0.36
CA THR A 76 3.01 -1.01 0.96
C THR A 76 4.20 -0.12 0.66
N THR A 77 5.40 -0.71 0.57
CA THR A 77 6.61 0.03 0.19
C THR A 77 6.46 0.62 -1.21
N LEU A 78 6.11 -0.21 -2.20
CA LEU A 78 5.89 0.25 -3.57
C LEU A 78 4.77 1.30 -3.61
N ARG A 79 3.65 1.05 -2.91
CA ARG A 79 2.50 1.95 -2.90
C ARG A 79 2.82 3.33 -2.35
N VAL A 80 3.53 3.41 -1.23
CA VAL A 80 3.85 4.67 -0.55
C VAL A 80 4.89 5.45 -1.35
N LEU A 81 5.93 4.78 -1.88
CA LEU A 81 6.92 5.44 -2.74
C LEU A 81 6.28 6.05 -3.99
N ALA A 82 5.43 5.31 -4.68
CA ALA A 82 4.69 5.83 -5.83
C ALA A 82 3.73 6.96 -5.42
N GLY A 83 3.04 6.80 -4.28
CA GLY A 83 2.12 7.81 -3.74
C GLY A 83 2.81 9.13 -3.40
N MET A 84 4.01 9.10 -2.82
CA MET A 84 4.79 10.31 -2.53
C MET A 84 5.12 11.11 -3.79
N LEU A 85 5.45 10.44 -4.88
CA LEU A 85 5.75 11.08 -6.16
C LEU A 85 4.49 11.64 -6.82
N SER A 86 3.42 10.84 -6.92
CA SER A 86 2.14 11.31 -7.46
C SER A 86 1.54 12.45 -6.64
N PHE A 87 1.72 12.44 -5.32
CA PHE A 87 1.30 13.55 -4.45
C PHE A 87 2.07 14.84 -4.78
N ARG A 88 3.40 14.74 -4.96
CA ARG A 88 4.23 15.90 -5.36
C ARG A 88 3.84 16.46 -6.71
N GLU A 89 3.47 15.60 -7.66
CA GLU A 89 3.06 15.98 -9.00
C GLU A 89 1.63 16.56 -9.05
N ALA A 90 0.71 16.06 -8.23
CA ALA A 90 -0.69 16.50 -8.23
C ALA A 90 -0.89 17.92 -7.69
N ALA A 91 0.07 18.45 -6.92
CA ALA A 91 0.07 19.82 -6.39
C ALA A 91 -1.26 20.25 -5.73
N VAL A 92 -1.91 19.33 -5.02
CA VAL A 92 -3.23 19.56 -4.38
C VAL A 92 -3.18 20.60 -3.26
N PHE A 93 -1.99 20.84 -2.70
CA PHE A 93 -1.74 21.80 -1.63
C PHE A 93 -0.81 22.90 -2.13
N ASP A 94 -0.89 24.09 -1.52
CA ASP A 94 -0.03 25.24 -1.86
C ASP A 94 1.47 24.93 -1.73
N ASP A 95 1.84 24.11 -0.73
CA ASP A 95 3.20 23.60 -0.56
C ASP A 95 3.23 22.07 -0.36
N PRO A 96 3.31 21.28 -1.44
CA PRO A 96 3.49 19.83 -1.35
C PRO A 96 4.88 19.44 -0.80
N ALA A 97 5.87 20.34 -0.81
CA ALA A 97 7.21 20.07 -0.29
C ALA A 97 7.23 20.01 1.24
N ALA A 98 6.28 20.67 1.91
CA ALA A 98 6.06 20.56 3.35
C ALA A 98 5.79 19.11 3.79
N PHE A 99 5.15 18.29 2.96
CA PHE A 99 4.88 16.88 3.23
C PHE A 99 5.96 15.96 2.66
N VAL A 100 6.40 16.21 1.43
CA VAL A 100 7.41 15.41 0.75
C VAL A 100 8.50 16.34 0.23
N SER A 101 9.57 16.50 1.02
CA SER A 101 10.69 17.37 0.65
C SER A 101 11.34 16.92 -0.67
N ASP A 102 12.10 17.81 -1.32
CA ASP A 102 12.81 17.45 -2.55
C ASP A 102 13.80 16.30 -2.33
N ALA A 103 14.47 16.27 -1.17
CA ALA A 103 15.33 15.16 -0.78
C ALA A 103 14.53 13.86 -0.64
N GLY A 104 13.33 13.94 -0.04
CA GLY A 104 12.37 12.84 0.07
C GLY A 104 11.92 12.32 -1.29
N ALA A 105 11.49 13.19 -2.20
CA ALA A 105 11.08 12.83 -3.55
C ALA A 105 12.22 12.21 -4.38
N ARG A 106 13.44 12.76 -4.27
CA ARG A 106 14.63 12.18 -4.91
C ARG A 106 14.96 10.79 -4.34
N ARG A 107 14.87 10.61 -3.02
CA ARG A 107 15.04 9.30 -2.37
C ARG A 107 13.97 8.31 -2.84
N ALA A 108 12.70 8.72 -2.84
CA ALA A 108 11.60 7.87 -3.26
C ALA A 108 11.75 7.41 -4.71
N THR A 109 12.14 8.32 -5.61
CA THR A 109 12.46 7.99 -7.01
C THR A 109 13.56 6.94 -7.12
N ARG A 110 14.66 7.09 -6.35
CA ARG A 110 15.77 6.12 -6.39
C ARG A 110 15.35 4.74 -5.89
N GLU A 111 14.66 4.67 -4.76
CA GLU A 111 14.19 3.39 -4.19
C GLU A 111 13.15 2.74 -5.09
N LEU A 112 12.20 3.49 -5.64
CA LEU A 112 11.20 2.94 -6.57
C LEU A 112 11.87 2.38 -7.84
N ARG A 113 12.87 3.08 -8.39
CA ARG A 113 13.67 2.58 -9.52
C ARG A 113 14.45 1.31 -9.15
N ARG A 114 15.00 1.25 -7.93
CA ARG A 114 15.72 0.05 -7.44
C ARG A 114 14.79 -1.15 -7.34
N LEU A 115 13.60 -0.98 -6.76
CA LEU A 115 12.59 -2.04 -6.65
C LEU A 115 12.15 -2.53 -8.03
N ARG A 116 11.81 -1.62 -8.94
CA ARG A 116 11.42 -1.97 -10.32
C ARG A 116 12.51 -2.69 -11.11
N ARG A 117 13.80 -2.39 -10.86
CA ARG A 117 14.91 -3.14 -11.48
C ARG A 117 15.06 -4.55 -10.92
N ARG A 118 14.79 -4.72 -9.62
CA ARG A 118 14.90 -6.01 -8.94
C ARG A 118 13.75 -6.95 -9.32
N GLU A 119 12.53 -6.44 -9.35
CA GLU A 119 11.31 -7.19 -9.66
C GLU A 119 10.41 -6.36 -10.60
N PRO A 120 10.66 -6.39 -11.93
CA PRO A 120 9.95 -5.54 -12.89
C PRO A 120 8.44 -5.77 -12.96
N TRP A 121 8.02 -7.01 -12.68
CA TRP A 121 6.62 -7.45 -12.73
C TRP A 121 5.84 -7.05 -11.47
N GLN A 122 6.54 -6.61 -10.43
CA GLN A 122 5.93 -6.31 -9.15
C GLN A 122 5.11 -5.01 -9.22
N LEU A 123 3.80 -5.14 -9.05
CA LEU A 123 2.86 -4.02 -9.02
C LEU A 123 2.26 -3.85 -7.63
N SER A 124 1.98 -2.61 -7.23
CA SER A 124 1.13 -2.35 -6.07
C SER A 124 -0.32 -2.60 -6.45
N THR A 125 -0.94 -3.57 -5.82
CA THR A 125 -2.39 -3.87 -5.89
C THR A 125 -3.22 -3.04 -4.91
N ILE A 126 -2.58 -2.15 -4.14
CA ILE A 126 -3.26 -1.29 -3.19
C ILE A 126 -3.78 -0.04 -3.90
N MET A 127 -5.09 0.07 -3.99
CA MET A 127 -5.76 1.30 -4.42
C MET A 127 -6.32 2.03 -3.21
N HIS A 128 -6.22 3.36 -3.21
CA HIS A 128 -6.95 4.20 -2.27
C HIS A 128 -7.90 5.07 -3.06
N SER A 129 -9.06 5.33 -2.49
CA SER A 129 -9.98 6.36 -2.97
C SER A 129 -10.43 7.15 -1.74
N PRO A 130 -10.46 8.50 -1.80
CA PRO A 130 -11.14 9.26 -0.76
C PRO A 130 -12.60 8.81 -0.74
N TRP A 131 -13.06 8.27 0.39
CA TRP A 131 -14.48 8.01 0.59
C TRP A 131 -15.20 9.35 0.51
N HIS A 132 -15.99 9.55 -0.55
CA HIS A 132 -16.93 10.67 -0.61
C HIS A 132 -18.22 10.23 0.07
N VAL A 133 -18.58 10.89 1.17
CA VAL A 133 -19.95 10.82 1.69
C VAL A 133 -20.78 11.80 0.85
N PRO A 134 -21.77 11.33 0.07
CA PRO A 134 -22.59 12.22 -0.74
C PRO A 134 -23.27 13.27 0.14
N VAL A 135 -23.19 14.56 -0.22
CA VAL A 135 -23.80 15.66 0.57
C VAL A 135 -25.30 15.43 0.82
N ARG A 136 -26.00 14.79 -0.12
CA ARG A 136 -27.42 14.39 0.02
C ARG A 136 -27.71 13.41 1.16
N TRP A 137 -26.71 12.80 1.78
CA TRP A 137 -26.88 11.99 2.98
C TRP A 137 -26.92 12.83 4.26
N PHE A 138 -26.55 14.11 4.18
CA PHE A 138 -26.66 15.09 5.27
C PHE A 138 -27.91 15.98 5.16
N VAL A 139 -28.94 15.57 4.42
CA VAL A 139 -30.21 16.30 4.46
C VAL A 139 -30.86 16.11 5.83
N LEU A 140 -31.30 17.23 6.43
CA LEU A 140 -32.13 17.20 7.63
C LEU A 140 -33.44 16.48 7.27
N PHE A 141 -33.75 15.44 8.04
CA PHE A 141 -35.07 14.82 8.07
C PHE A 141 -35.87 15.47 9.21
N ASP A 142 -37.18 15.62 9.03
CA ASP A 142 -38.10 16.09 10.09
C ASP A 142 -38.29 15.02 11.19
#